data_AF-A0A6B1E5Q9-F1
#
_entry.id   AF-A0A6B1E5Q9-F1
#
_cell.length_a   1.000
_cell.length_b   1.000
_cell.length_c   1.000
_cell.angle_alpha   90.00
_cell.angle_beta   90.00
_cell.angle_gamma   90.00
#
_symmetry.space_group_name_H-M   'P 1'
#
loop_
_entity.id
_entity.type
_entity.pdbx_description
1 polymer ?
#
loop_
_entity_poly.entity_id
_entity_poly.type
_entity_poly.pdbx_seq_one_letter_code
_entity_poly.pdbx_strand_id
1 'polypeptide(L)'
;MAEYSPYREFTKRLKLLISKHPNLIATTLSNIFTMRLIGNKTHGDLAEIAIPEFINQYMYDFTSTHVGKDRFRAKKREEDISVVNQITKDEVLISIKAYSVGPLQLSTDKEARMFPLLESQRVSEINTSDRIRAILESPAFSEIEQMNVLPLIYDEKKNICNILIFDAEQAKQDVAAIRKVTGGYGRKHPIYEFRNENYEYICEVRYGGTTANALQRGLWTNTRNAIQYFDSITGGWIDYSHNMILVRLFSHALVASKRGHDRALQVVKDDIAEMIEGERL
;
A
#
# COMPACT_ATOMS: atom_id res chain seq x y z
N MET A 1 -24.89 -9.50 -3.24
CA MET A 1 -24.37 -8.91 -2.00
C MET A 1 -22.86 -8.97 -2.13
N ALA A 2 -22.14 -7.85 -1.97
CA ALA A 2 -20.68 -7.92 -1.93
C ALA A 2 -20.27 -8.81 -0.75
N GLU A 3 -19.38 -9.77 -0.99
CA GLU A 3 -18.87 -10.67 0.03
C GLU A 3 -18.10 -9.85 1.08
N TYR A 4 -18.29 -10.19 2.36
CA TYR A 4 -17.62 -9.48 3.45
C TYR A 4 -16.10 -9.67 3.34
N SER A 5 -15.37 -8.55 3.30
CA SER A 5 -13.91 -8.53 3.31
C SER A 5 -13.44 -7.74 4.53
N PRO A 6 -12.72 -8.38 5.48
CA PRO A 6 -12.15 -7.70 6.65
C PRO A 6 -11.30 -6.47 6.27
N TYR A 7 -10.55 -6.55 5.16
CA TYR A 7 -9.72 -5.46 4.68
C TYR A 7 -10.56 -4.28 4.15
N ARG A 8 -11.66 -4.56 3.45
CA ARG A 8 -12.59 -3.52 2.99
C ARG A 8 -13.31 -2.85 4.15
N GLU A 9 -13.72 -3.60 5.18
CA GLU A 9 -14.32 -3.01 6.37
C GLU A 9 -13.30 -2.13 7.11
N PHE A 10 -12.07 -2.59 7.29
CA PHE A 10 -10.99 -1.79 7.87
C PHE A 10 -10.76 -0.48 7.11
N THR A 11 -10.55 -0.55 5.79
CA THR A 11 -10.28 0.64 4.96
C THR A 11 -11.46 1.61 4.92
N LYS A 12 -12.71 1.11 4.94
CA LYS A 12 -13.92 1.92 5.07
C LYS A 12 -13.98 2.66 6.40
N ARG A 13 -13.64 1.99 7.52
CA ARG A 13 -13.59 2.59 8.86
C ARG A 13 -12.48 3.62 8.97
N LEU A 14 -11.31 3.31 8.42
CA LEU A 14 -10.17 4.22 8.34
C LEU A 14 -10.52 5.49 7.54
N LYS A 15 -11.15 5.34 6.37
CA LYS A 15 -11.64 6.46 5.55
C LYS A 15 -12.64 7.32 6.31
N LEU A 16 -13.57 6.69 7.04
CA LEU A 16 -14.55 7.41 7.85
C LEU A 16 -13.88 8.24 8.95
N LEU A 17 -12.95 7.65 9.71
CA LEU A 17 -12.19 8.36 10.75
C LEU A 17 -11.45 9.57 10.14
N ILE A 18 -10.72 9.35 9.05
CA ILE A 18 -9.96 10.40 8.36
C ILE A 18 -10.88 11.51 7.85
N SER A 19 -12.04 11.17 7.30
CA SER A 19 -12.99 12.18 6.80
C SER A 19 -13.55 13.07 7.91
N LYS A 20 -13.67 12.55 9.14
CA LYS A 20 -14.16 13.30 10.30
C LYS A 20 -13.06 14.12 10.97
N HIS A 21 -11.84 13.57 11.01
CA HIS A 21 -10.69 14.14 11.72
C HIS A 21 -9.46 14.22 10.80
N PRO A 22 -9.51 15.02 9.72
CA PRO A 22 -8.47 15.03 8.68
C PRO A 22 -7.10 15.49 9.21
N ASN A 23 -7.07 16.30 10.26
CA ASN A 23 -5.84 16.81 10.87
C ASN A 23 -4.97 15.71 11.47
N LEU A 24 -5.58 14.64 12.02
CA LEU A 24 -4.84 13.55 12.66
C LEU A 24 -3.97 12.83 11.63
N ILE A 25 -4.56 12.40 10.52
CA ILE A 25 -3.82 11.69 9.48
C ILE A 25 -2.84 12.61 8.75
N ALA A 26 -3.19 13.89 8.54
CA ALA A 26 -2.31 14.86 7.92
C ALA A 26 -1.04 15.09 8.76
N THR A 27 -1.19 15.16 10.08
CA THR A 27 -0.07 15.24 11.03
C THR A 27 0.79 13.98 10.97
N THR A 28 0.17 12.80 11.03
CA THR A 28 0.88 11.52 10.96
C THR A 28 1.64 11.35 9.65
N LEU A 29 1.01 11.62 8.50
CA LEU A 29 1.65 11.52 7.19
C LEU A 29 2.75 12.57 7.02
N SER A 30 2.56 13.80 7.51
CA SER A 30 3.63 14.81 7.56
C SER A 30 4.85 14.32 8.35
N ASN A 31 4.62 13.72 9.51
CA ASN A 31 5.70 13.14 10.31
C ASN A 31 6.39 11.98 9.59
N ILE A 32 5.65 11.08 8.92
CA ILE A 32 6.21 9.98 8.12
C ILE A 32 7.09 10.53 6.98
N PHE A 33 6.59 11.49 6.19
CA PHE A 33 7.33 12.03 5.04
C PHE A 33 8.49 12.93 5.43
N THR A 34 8.44 13.59 6.60
CA THR A 34 9.59 14.31 7.20
C THR A 34 10.82 13.42 7.29
N MET A 35 10.63 12.12 7.50
CA MET A 35 11.73 11.18 7.70
C MET A 35 12.57 10.97 6.45
N ARG A 36 12.08 11.39 5.29
CA ARG A 36 12.88 11.44 4.06
C ARG A 36 14.12 12.34 4.21
N LEU A 37 14.06 13.35 5.09
CA LEU A 37 15.21 14.18 5.43
C LEU A 37 16.30 13.43 6.20
N ILE A 38 15.95 12.31 6.86
CA ILE A 38 16.88 11.46 7.60
C ILE A 38 17.47 10.39 6.69
N GLY A 39 16.71 9.87 5.72
CA GLY A 39 17.21 8.87 4.79
C GLY A 39 16.28 8.56 3.62
N ASN A 40 16.83 8.02 2.54
CA ASN A 40 16.09 7.82 1.29
C ASN A 40 14.99 6.74 1.34
N LYS A 41 15.08 5.76 2.25
CA LYS A 41 14.13 4.64 2.35
C LYS A 41 13.30 4.62 3.64
N THR A 42 13.54 5.57 4.53
CA THR A 42 13.02 5.56 5.91
C THR A 42 11.51 5.78 6.02
N HIS A 43 10.89 6.47 5.06
CA HIS A 43 9.45 6.76 5.09
C HIS A 43 8.57 5.50 4.93
N GLY A 44 9.04 4.48 4.20
CA GLY A 44 8.38 3.18 4.15
C GLY A 44 8.45 2.48 5.51
N ASP A 45 9.68 2.26 6.01
CA ASP A 45 9.91 1.61 7.30
C ASP A 45 9.18 2.33 8.47
N LEU A 46 9.08 3.66 8.42
CA LEU A 46 8.41 4.45 9.46
C LEU A 46 6.90 4.49 9.29
N ALA A 47 6.37 4.36 8.07
CA ALA A 47 4.95 4.13 7.88
C ALA A 47 4.50 2.81 8.52
N GLU A 48 5.35 1.77 8.47
CA GLU A 48 5.07 0.48 9.13
C GLU A 48 5.00 0.58 10.66
N ILE A 49 5.57 1.64 11.27
CA ILE A 49 5.52 1.89 12.71
C ILE A 49 4.39 2.86 13.04
N ALA A 50 4.29 3.97 12.30
CA ALA A 50 3.36 5.05 12.58
C ALA A 50 1.91 4.70 12.24
N ILE A 51 1.65 3.91 11.19
CA ILE A 51 0.28 3.52 10.84
C ILE A 51 -0.33 2.57 11.88
N PRO A 52 0.35 1.52 12.38
CA PRO A 52 -0.16 0.74 13.49
C PRO A 52 -0.46 1.56 14.74
N GLU A 53 0.43 2.49 15.08
CA GLU A 53 0.22 3.38 16.22
C GLU A 53 -0.99 4.29 16.00
N PHE A 54 -1.14 4.87 14.80
CA PHE A 54 -2.33 5.64 14.44
C PHE A 54 -3.62 4.84 14.63
N ILE A 55 -3.64 3.58 14.18
CA ILE A 55 -4.79 2.68 14.37
C ILE A 55 -5.06 2.48 15.87
N ASN A 56 -4.03 2.16 16.66
CA ASN A 56 -4.18 1.91 18.10
C ASN A 56 -4.66 3.13 18.88
N GLN A 57 -4.24 4.33 18.48
CA GLN A 57 -4.62 5.57 19.16
C GLN A 57 -6.02 6.05 18.77
N TYR A 58 -6.41 5.90 17.50
CA TYR A 58 -7.58 6.61 16.96
C TYR A 58 -8.72 5.70 16.47
N MET A 59 -8.55 4.37 16.42
CA MET A 59 -9.58 3.43 15.99
C MET A 59 -9.95 2.45 17.11
N TYR A 60 -10.94 2.80 17.95
CA TYR A 60 -11.31 2.02 19.15
C TYR A 60 -11.72 0.56 18.87
N ASP A 61 -12.22 0.27 17.67
CA ASP A 61 -12.68 -1.05 17.23
C ASP A 61 -11.58 -1.87 16.56
N PHE A 62 -10.36 -1.35 16.44
CA PHE A 62 -9.22 -2.04 15.87
C PHE A 62 -7.99 -1.94 16.78
N THR A 63 -7.13 -2.95 16.66
CA THR A 63 -5.76 -2.86 17.16
C THR A 63 -4.82 -3.25 16.05
N SER A 64 -3.63 -2.68 16.04
CA SER A 64 -2.61 -3.01 15.06
C SER A 64 -1.25 -3.23 15.69
N THR A 65 -0.46 -4.08 15.06
CA THR A 65 0.93 -4.33 15.44
C THR A 65 1.82 -4.28 14.21
N HIS A 66 2.99 -3.65 14.35
CA HIS A 66 4.08 -3.83 13.41
C HIS A 66 4.58 -5.27 13.51
N VAL A 67 4.54 -6.00 12.40
CA VAL A 67 4.86 -7.43 12.37
C VAL A 67 6.38 -7.61 12.35
N GLY A 68 7.11 -6.70 11.68
CA GLY A 68 8.56 -6.67 11.61
C GLY A 68 9.19 -7.94 11.00
N LYS A 69 10.50 -7.88 10.73
CA LYS A 69 11.22 -8.99 10.08
C LYS A 69 11.52 -10.17 11.02
N ASP A 70 11.49 -9.96 12.33
CA ASP A 70 11.97 -10.95 13.31
C ASP A 70 10.88 -11.89 13.86
N ARG A 71 9.60 -11.47 13.93
CA ARG A 71 8.53 -12.29 14.51
C ARG A 71 7.97 -13.37 13.58
N PHE A 72 8.21 -13.28 12.27
CA PHE A 72 7.57 -14.14 11.26
C PHE A 72 8.53 -14.89 10.34
N ARG A 73 9.70 -15.32 10.83
CA ARG A 73 10.58 -16.28 10.12
C ARG A 73 9.90 -17.63 9.77
N ALA A 74 8.63 -17.84 10.16
CA ALA A 74 7.87 -19.07 9.99
C ALA A 74 6.63 -19.00 9.06
N LYS A 75 6.29 -17.87 8.39
CA LYS A 75 5.12 -17.84 7.47
C LYS A 75 5.42 -17.42 6.03
N LYS A 76 4.55 -17.89 5.14
CA LYS A 76 4.59 -17.83 3.66
C LYS A 76 4.40 -16.45 3.03
N ARG A 77 4.18 -15.37 3.81
CA ARG A 77 3.82 -14.05 3.27
C ARG A 77 4.57 -12.89 3.97
N GLU A 78 4.82 -11.82 3.22
CA GLU A 78 5.60 -10.62 3.60
C GLU A 78 4.65 -9.43 3.79
N GLU A 79 3.89 -9.43 4.88
CA GLU A 79 3.07 -8.28 5.28
C GLU A 79 3.73 -7.52 6.43
N ASP A 80 3.54 -6.21 6.44
CA ASP A 80 4.29 -5.29 7.29
C ASP A 80 3.57 -5.07 8.63
N ILE A 81 2.23 -5.09 8.61
CA ILE A 81 1.40 -4.88 9.80
C ILE A 81 0.27 -5.93 9.89
N SER A 82 -0.18 -6.22 11.11
CA SER A 82 -1.40 -6.96 11.39
C SER A 82 -2.41 -6.00 12.00
N VAL A 83 -3.67 -6.07 11.55
CA VAL A 83 -4.80 -5.31 12.08
C VAL A 83 -5.87 -6.29 12.50
N VAL A 84 -6.32 -6.20 13.75
CA VAL A 84 -7.34 -7.06 14.33
C VAL A 84 -8.56 -6.23 14.67
N ASN A 85 -9.72 -6.61 14.13
CA ASN A 85 -10.99 -6.05 14.54
C ASN A 85 -11.35 -6.58 15.95
N GLN A 86 -11.51 -5.69 16.92
CA GLN A 86 -11.76 -6.07 18.31
C GLN A 86 -13.17 -6.61 18.56
N ILE A 87 -14.11 -6.38 17.64
CA ILE A 87 -15.50 -6.85 17.72
C ILE A 87 -15.63 -8.22 17.05
N THR A 88 -15.22 -8.34 15.79
CA THR A 88 -15.39 -9.58 15.01
C THR A 88 -14.26 -10.59 15.22
N LYS A 89 -13.11 -10.13 15.73
CA LYS A 89 -11.85 -10.89 15.86
C LYS A 89 -11.19 -11.28 14.54
N ASP A 90 -11.62 -10.70 13.42
CA ASP A 90 -10.95 -10.88 12.14
C ASP A 90 -9.56 -10.25 12.17
N GLU A 91 -8.57 -11.00 11.69
CA GLU A 91 -7.20 -10.53 11.48
C GLU A 91 -6.95 -10.26 9.99
N VAL A 92 -6.35 -9.10 9.72
CA VAL A 92 -5.94 -8.67 8.38
C VAL A 92 -4.46 -8.37 8.40
N LEU A 93 -3.71 -9.11 7.57
CA LEU A 93 -2.31 -8.80 7.29
C LEU A 93 -2.27 -7.79 6.14
N ILE A 94 -1.51 -6.71 6.29
CA ILE A 94 -1.46 -5.59 5.33
C ILE A 94 -0.01 -5.28 4.96
N SER A 95 0.26 -5.14 3.66
CA SER A 95 1.53 -4.59 3.15
C SER A 95 1.42 -3.07 2.98
N ILE A 96 2.32 -2.34 3.63
CA ILE A 96 2.48 -0.90 3.48
C ILE A 96 3.40 -0.64 2.28
N LYS A 97 2.98 0.26 1.38
CA LYS A 97 3.81 0.62 0.22
C LYS A 97 3.92 2.13 0.08
N ALA A 98 5.09 2.68 0.35
CA ALA A 98 5.33 4.10 0.12
C ALA A 98 6.00 4.33 -1.25
N TYR A 99 5.30 4.97 -2.17
CA TYR A 99 5.74 5.19 -3.55
C TYR A 99 5.47 6.62 -4.01
N SER A 100 6.35 7.17 -4.83
CA SER A 100 6.02 8.39 -5.57
C SER A 100 4.89 8.12 -6.58
N VAL A 101 4.13 9.13 -6.97
CA VAL A 101 3.15 9.03 -8.07
C VAL A 101 3.76 8.38 -9.32
N GLY A 102 3.13 7.31 -9.82
CA GLY A 102 3.63 6.53 -10.96
C GLY A 102 3.49 5.02 -10.74
N PRO A 103 4.47 4.22 -11.22
CA PRO A 103 4.42 2.76 -11.09
C PRO A 103 4.34 2.30 -9.63
N LEU A 104 3.37 1.44 -9.34
CA LEU A 104 3.15 0.84 -8.03
C LEU A 104 3.17 -0.68 -8.20
N GLN A 105 4.02 -1.35 -7.44
CA GLN A 105 3.96 -2.81 -7.35
C GLN A 105 2.84 -3.19 -6.41
N LEU A 106 1.89 -3.97 -6.91
CA LEU A 106 0.75 -4.47 -6.15
C LEU A 106 1.15 -5.78 -5.44
N SER A 107 1.73 -6.72 -6.16
CA SER A 107 2.17 -8.00 -5.60
C SER A 107 3.55 -8.43 -6.11
N THR A 108 4.17 -9.34 -5.37
CA THR A 108 5.41 -10.01 -5.79
C THR A 108 5.09 -11.44 -6.20
N ASP A 109 5.31 -11.78 -7.47
CA ASP A 109 5.14 -13.14 -7.97
C ASP A 109 6.39 -13.97 -7.65
N LYS A 110 6.45 -14.47 -6.41
CA LYS A 110 7.62 -15.19 -5.86
C LYS A 110 7.90 -16.47 -6.65
N GLU A 111 6.85 -17.16 -7.05
CA GLU A 111 6.91 -18.41 -7.79
C GLU A 111 7.00 -18.23 -9.32
N ALA A 112 6.99 -16.99 -9.80
CA ALA A 112 7.04 -16.64 -11.22
C ALA A 112 5.94 -17.36 -12.05
N ARG A 113 4.68 -17.35 -11.58
CA ARG A 113 3.56 -18.05 -12.23
C ARG A 113 2.80 -17.17 -13.23
N MET A 114 2.65 -15.88 -12.98
CA MET A 114 1.78 -14.99 -13.78
C MET A 114 2.34 -14.79 -15.20
N PHE A 115 3.61 -14.42 -15.29
CA PHE A 115 4.21 -14.09 -16.58
C PHE A 115 4.34 -15.31 -17.51
N PRO A 116 4.83 -16.49 -17.07
CA PRO A 116 4.87 -17.68 -17.92
C PRO A 116 3.49 -18.16 -18.37
N LEU A 117 2.45 -18.01 -17.52
CA LEU A 117 1.09 -18.31 -17.93
C LEU A 117 0.65 -17.43 -19.11
N LEU A 118 0.90 -16.13 -19.04
CA LEU A 118 0.59 -15.20 -20.14
C LEU A 118 1.43 -15.51 -21.39
N GLU A 119 2.72 -15.81 -21.23
CA GLU A 119 3.60 -16.19 -22.33
C GLU A 119 3.18 -17.50 -23.02
N SER A 120 2.63 -18.45 -22.25
CA SER A 120 2.15 -19.74 -22.77
C SER A 120 0.98 -19.60 -23.75
N GLN A 121 0.31 -18.45 -23.76
CA GLN A 121 -0.80 -18.16 -24.67
C GLN A 121 -0.35 -18.01 -26.12
N ARG A 122 0.97 -17.79 -26.36
CA ARG A 122 1.59 -17.70 -27.69
C ARG A 122 0.93 -16.71 -28.66
N VAL A 123 0.30 -15.67 -28.11
CA VAL A 123 -0.33 -14.58 -28.85
C VAL A 123 0.13 -13.24 -28.28
N SER A 124 0.19 -12.20 -29.12
CA SER A 124 0.55 -10.85 -28.70
C SER A 124 -0.60 -10.12 -28.00
N GLU A 125 -1.85 -10.53 -28.23
CA GLU A 125 -3.04 -9.94 -27.64
C GLU A 125 -4.11 -11.00 -27.39
N ILE A 126 -4.78 -10.89 -26.25
CA ILE A 126 -5.88 -11.74 -25.80
C ILE A 126 -7.06 -10.82 -25.51
N ASN A 127 -8.12 -10.91 -26.32
CA ASN A 127 -9.28 -10.03 -26.26
C ASN A 127 -10.61 -10.79 -26.26
N THR A 128 -10.56 -12.12 -26.09
CA THR A 128 -11.77 -12.96 -25.98
C THR A 128 -12.14 -13.11 -24.50
N SER A 129 -13.36 -12.74 -24.12
CA SER A 129 -13.82 -12.72 -22.73
C SER A 129 -13.61 -14.05 -22.00
N ASP A 130 -13.88 -15.19 -22.65
CA ASP A 130 -13.69 -16.52 -22.04
C ASP A 130 -12.22 -16.82 -21.74
N ARG A 131 -11.30 -16.40 -22.63
CA ARG A 131 -9.85 -16.59 -22.40
C ARG A 131 -9.33 -15.69 -21.29
N ILE A 132 -9.80 -14.44 -21.25
CA ILE A 132 -9.43 -13.48 -20.20
C ILE A 132 -9.91 -14.01 -18.85
N ARG A 133 -11.17 -14.43 -18.76
CA ARG A 133 -11.75 -15.04 -17.56
C ARG A 133 -10.92 -16.23 -17.08
N ALA A 134 -10.62 -17.17 -17.97
CA ALA A 134 -9.82 -18.36 -17.64
C ALA A 134 -8.42 -18.01 -17.10
N ILE A 135 -7.80 -16.93 -17.58
CA ILE A 135 -6.51 -16.44 -17.06
C ILE A 135 -6.66 -15.82 -15.67
N LEU A 136 -7.64 -14.93 -15.49
CA LEU A 136 -7.84 -14.19 -14.23
C LEU A 136 -8.33 -15.09 -13.09
N GLU A 137 -9.02 -16.19 -13.40
CA GLU A 137 -9.48 -17.22 -12.47
C GLU A 137 -8.42 -18.31 -12.23
N SER A 138 -7.29 -18.27 -12.94
CA SER A 138 -6.25 -19.27 -12.78
C SER A 138 -5.54 -19.17 -11.43
N PRO A 139 -4.94 -20.26 -10.93
CA PRO A 139 -4.16 -20.24 -9.69
C PRO A 139 -2.97 -19.28 -9.69
N ALA A 140 -2.52 -18.80 -10.85
CA ALA A 140 -1.45 -17.81 -10.95
C ALA A 140 -1.92 -16.39 -10.55
N PHE A 141 -3.23 -16.12 -10.65
CA PHE A 141 -3.85 -14.81 -10.39
C PHE A 141 -4.72 -14.80 -9.11
N SER A 142 -4.78 -15.92 -8.37
CA SER A 142 -5.58 -16.04 -7.14
C SER A 142 -5.10 -15.12 -6.01
N GLU A 143 -3.81 -14.79 -5.97
CA GLU A 143 -3.24 -13.90 -4.95
C GLU A 143 -3.70 -12.43 -5.10
N ILE A 144 -4.21 -12.04 -6.27
CA ILE A 144 -4.69 -10.67 -6.52
C ILE A 144 -5.90 -10.33 -5.65
N GLU A 145 -6.78 -11.29 -5.39
CA GLU A 145 -8.00 -11.08 -4.58
C GLU A 145 -7.70 -11.00 -3.09
N GLN A 146 -6.55 -11.53 -2.67
CA GLN A 146 -6.13 -11.60 -1.27
C GLN A 146 -5.15 -10.48 -0.92
N MET A 147 -4.98 -9.52 -1.83
CA MET A 147 -3.97 -8.49 -1.72
C MET A 147 -4.46 -7.33 -0.87
N ASN A 148 -3.98 -7.29 0.37
CA ASN A 148 -4.25 -6.20 1.31
C ASN A 148 -3.07 -5.23 1.29
N VAL A 149 -3.02 -4.33 0.32
CA VAL A 149 -1.94 -3.35 0.19
C VAL A 149 -2.48 -1.98 0.54
N LEU A 150 -1.80 -1.24 1.42
CA LEU A 150 -2.08 0.15 1.79
C LEU A 150 -0.99 1.07 1.21
N PRO A 151 -1.16 1.58 -0.03
CA PRO A 151 -0.19 2.47 -0.65
C PRO A 151 -0.28 3.89 -0.07
N LEU A 152 0.85 4.40 0.39
CA LEU A 152 1.07 5.82 0.71
C LEU A 152 1.74 6.45 -0.52
N ILE A 153 0.95 7.13 -1.32
CA ILE A 153 1.40 7.73 -2.58
C ILE A 153 1.75 9.20 -2.35
N TYR A 154 2.89 9.66 -2.85
CA TYR A 154 3.35 11.03 -2.65
C TYR A 154 3.88 11.69 -3.92
N ASP A 155 3.78 13.02 -3.98
CA ASP A 155 4.49 13.86 -4.95
C ASP A 155 5.40 14.82 -4.17
N GLU A 156 6.67 14.41 -4.03
CA GLU A 156 7.72 15.14 -3.30
C GLU A 156 7.88 16.58 -3.80
N LYS A 157 7.69 16.83 -5.10
CA LYS A 157 7.89 18.19 -5.65
C LYS A 157 6.78 19.14 -5.20
N LYS A 158 5.60 18.61 -4.92
CA LYS A 158 4.43 19.37 -4.50
C LYS A 158 4.18 19.29 -2.99
N ASN A 159 4.92 18.44 -2.28
CA ASN A 159 4.68 18.11 -0.88
C ASN A 159 3.24 17.68 -0.60
N ILE A 160 2.70 16.82 -1.48
CA ILE A 160 1.36 16.25 -1.30
C ILE A 160 1.43 14.73 -1.19
N CYS A 161 0.48 14.14 -0.48
CA CYS A 161 0.35 12.69 -0.36
C CYS A 161 -1.11 12.23 -0.34
N ASN A 162 -1.33 10.93 -0.51
CA ASN A 162 -2.64 10.30 -0.55
C ASN A 162 -2.51 8.81 -0.19
N ILE A 163 -3.51 8.24 0.47
CA ILE A 163 -3.63 6.79 0.64
C ILE A 163 -4.60 6.27 -0.42
N LEU A 164 -4.08 5.55 -1.42
CA LEU A 164 -4.84 5.10 -2.60
C LEU A 164 -4.98 3.57 -2.60
N ILE A 165 -6.19 3.05 -2.38
CA ILE A 165 -6.48 1.61 -2.40
C ILE A 165 -6.88 1.18 -3.80
N PHE A 166 -6.17 0.20 -4.36
CA PHE A 166 -6.50 -0.36 -5.67
C PHE A 166 -7.72 -1.28 -5.58
N ASP A 167 -8.77 -1.00 -6.36
CA ASP A 167 -9.96 -1.84 -6.46
C ASP A 167 -9.70 -3.00 -7.44
N ALA A 168 -9.12 -4.07 -6.90
CA ALA A 168 -8.78 -5.27 -7.66
C ALA A 168 -10.01 -5.96 -8.28
N GLU A 169 -11.19 -5.88 -7.64
CA GLU A 169 -12.41 -6.48 -8.18
C GLU A 169 -12.89 -5.71 -9.40
N GLN A 170 -13.02 -4.39 -9.30
CA GLN A 170 -13.40 -3.55 -10.45
C GLN A 170 -12.38 -3.69 -11.59
N ALA A 171 -11.08 -3.65 -11.25
CA ALA A 171 -10.01 -3.81 -12.22
C ALA A 171 -10.08 -5.15 -12.97
N LYS A 172 -10.41 -6.25 -12.29
CA LYS A 172 -10.59 -7.58 -12.91
C LYS A 172 -11.82 -7.62 -13.81
N GLN A 173 -12.94 -7.04 -13.37
CA GLN A 173 -14.20 -7.02 -14.13
C GLN A 173 -14.05 -6.23 -15.43
N ASP A 174 -13.27 -5.16 -15.41
CA ASP A 174 -13.10 -4.27 -16.56
C ASP A 174 -12.11 -4.79 -17.62
N VAL A 175 -11.34 -5.85 -17.35
CA VAL A 175 -10.34 -6.34 -18.32
C VAL A 175 -11.02 -6.82 -19.61
N ALA A 176 -10.78 -6.09 -20.70
CA ALA A 176 -11.25 -6.42 -22.04
C ALA A 176 -10.12 -6.89 -22.97
N ALA A 177 -8.87 -6.54 -22.67
CA ALA A 177 -7.71 -6.99 -23.43
C ALA A 177 -6.47 -7.18 -22.55
N ILE A 178 -5.67 -8.21 -22.88
CA ILE A 178 -4.33 -8.43 -22.33
C ILE A 178 -3.34 -8.40 -23.48
N ARG A 179 -2.41 -7.45 -23.47
CA ARG A 179 -1.48 -7.19 -24.58
C ARG A 179 -0.03 -7.33 -24.14
N LYS A 180 0.74 -8.12 -24.89
CA LYS A 180 2.19 -8.18 -24.76
C LYS A 180 2.82 -6.91 -25.32
N VAL A 181 3.63 -6.25 -24.50
CA VAL A 181 4.37 -5.05 -24.90
C VAL A 181 5.86 -5.30 -24.75
N THR A 182 6.57 -5.31 -25.87
CA THR A 182 8.00 -5.69 -25.96
C THR A 182 8.97 -4.50 -25.99
N GLY A 183 8.49 -3.27 -26.18
CA GLY A 183 9.32 -2.07 -26.29
C GLY A 183 8.61 -0.77 -25.84
N GLY A 184 9.30 0.37 -25.98
CA GLY A 184 8.83 1.71 -25.57
C GLY A 184 9.27 2.13 -24.16
N TYR A 185 9.36 3.44 -23.89
CA TYR A 185 9.69 4.02 -22.58
C TYR A 185 10.96 3.46 -21.88
N GLY A 186 11.99 3.10 -22.65
CA GLY A 186 13.24 2.54 -22.11
C GLY A 186 13.13 1.09 -21.61
N ARG A 187 12.04 0.38 -21.95
CA ARG A 187 11.75 -1.00 -21.53
C ARG A 187 12.76 -2.00 -22.09
N LYS A 188 13.36 -2.79 -21.20
CA LYS A 188 14.35 -3.84 -21.54
C LYS A 188 13.76 -5.24 -21.65
N HIS A 189 12.64 -5.50 -20.98
CA HIS A 189 11.97 -6.80 -21.04
C HIS A 189 10.47 -6.62 -21.27
N PRO A 190 9.82 -7.58 -21.92
CA PRO A 190 8.39 -7.52 -22.18
C PRO A 190 7.56 -7.48 -20.89
N ILE A 191 6.39 -6.88 -21.01
CA ILE A 191 5.32 -6.90 -20.01
C ILE A 191 4.02 -7.34 -20.67
N TYR A 192 3.02 -7.67 -19.85
CA TYR A 192 1.65 -7.84 -20.31
C TYR A 192 0.76 -6.79 -19.67
N GLU A 193 0.25 -5.86 -20.47
CA GLU A 193 -0.68 -4.80 -20.05
C GLU A 193 -2.11 -5.32 -20.10
N PHE A 194 -2.87 -5.05 -19.04
CA PHE A 194 -4.30 -5.31 -18.94
C PHE A 194 -5.03 -3.99 -19.20
N ARG A 195 -6.02 -4.03 -20.10
CA ARG A 195 -6.73 -2.86 -20.58
C ARG A 195 -8.23 -3.04 -20.53
N ASN A 196 -8.95 -1.94 -20.33
CA ASN A 196 -10.40 -1.92 -20.36
C ASN A 196 -10.96 -1.87 -21.78
N GLU A 197 -12.29 -1.85 -21.93
CA GLU A 197 -12.98 -1.78 -23.22
C GLU A 197 -12.61 -0.53 -24.04
N ASN A 198 -12.25 0.56 -23.37
CA ASN A 198 -11.75 1.80 -23.98
C ASN A 198 -10.26 1.75 -24.31
N TYR A 199 -9.60 0.60 -24.16
CA TYR A 199 -8.15 0.40 -24.30
C TYR A 199 -7.28 1.22 -23.34
N GLU A 200 -7.86 1.71 -22.25
CA GLU A 200 -7.15 2.41 -21.17
C GLU A 200 -6.41 1.42 -20.28
N TYR A 201 -5.35 1.90 -19.61
CA TYR A 201 -4.48 1.09 -18.78
C TYR A 201 -5.12 0.77 -17.42
N ILE A 202 -5.11 -0.51 -17.03
CA ILE A 202 -5.57 -0.97 -15.70
C ILE A 202 -4.36 -1.34 -14.84
N CYS A 203 -3.60 -2.34 -15.29
CA CYS A 203 -2.45 -2.91 -14.59
C CYS A 203 -1.55 -3.64 -15.59
N GLU A 204 -0.42 -4.16 -15.11
CA GLU A 204 0.49 -4.96 -15.93
C GLU A 204 1.19 -6.04 -15.11
N VAL A 205 1.48 -7.16 -15.76
CA VAL A 205 2.39 -8.17 -15.22
C VAL A 205 3.79 -7.89 -15.75
N ARG A 206 4.73 -7.68 -14.83
CA ARG A 206 6.14 -7.46 -15.14
C ARG A 206 6.96 -8.73 -14.91
N TYR A 207 7.85 -8.98 -15.88
CA TYR A 207 9.04 -9.84 -15.81
C TYR A 207 8.85 -11.26 -15.24
N GLY A 208 8.95 -12.29 -16.09
CA GLY A 208 8.99 -13.71 -15.67
C GLY A 208 10.34 -14.42 -15.89
N GLY A 209 11.33 -13.76 -16.48
CA GLY A 209 12.61 -14.38 -16.84
C GLY A 209 13.61 -14.41 -15.68
N THR A 210 14.52 -15.38 -15.70
CA THR A 210 15.62 -15.56 -14.73
C THR A 210 16.59 -14.36 -14.66
N THR A 211 16.56 -13.46 -15.65
CA THR A 211 17.41 -12.27 -15.74
C THR A 211 16.84 -11.04 -15.03
N ALA A 212 15.57 -11.04 -14.64
CA ALA A 212 14.94 -9.92 -13.96
C ALA A 212 15.02 -10.07 -12.44
N ASN A 213 15.18 -8.96 -11.73
CA ASN A 213 15.21 -8.95 -10.27
C ASN A 213 13.92 -9.57 -9.71
N ALA A 214 14.05 -10.56 -8.81
CA ALA A 214 12.92 -11.25 -8.21
C ALA A 214 11.92 -10.33 -7.52
N LEU A 215 12.39 -9.23 -6.95
CA LEU A 215 11.55 -8.24 -6.29
C LEU A 215 10.72 -7.42 -7.27
N GLN A 216 11.05 -7.40 -8.56
CA GLN A 216 10.33 -6.63 -9.57
C GLN A 216 9.28 -7.45 -10.33
N ARG A 217 9.15 -8.75 -10.02
CA ARG A 217 8.21 -9.65 -10.68
C ARG A 217 6.84 -9.57 -10.04
N GLY A 218 5.80 -9.65 -10.85
CA GLY A 218 4.42 -9.76 -10.38
C GLY A 218 3.51 -8.67 -10.94
N LEU A 219 2.46 -8.36 -10.21
CA LEU A 219 1.45 -7.42 -10.64
C LEU A 219 1.87 -5.99 -10.27
N TRP A 220 1.82 -5.13 -11.27
CA TRP A 220 2.06 -3.70 -11.15
C TRP A 220 0.85 -2.93 -11.66
N THR A 221 0.70 -1.70 -11.20
CA THR A 221 -0.20 -0.72 -11.80
C THR A 221 0.52 0.63 -11.84
N ASN A 222 -0.20 1.70 -12.15
CA ASN A 222 0.33 3.05 -12.20
C ASN A 222 -0.72 4.01 -11.64
N THR A 223 -0.40 4.65 -10.52
CA THR A 223 -1.32 5.56 -9.80
C THR A 223 -1.70 6.80 -10.59
N ARG A 224 -0.99 7.12 -11.68
CA ARG A 224 -1.36 8.18 -12.61
C ARG A 224 -2.28 7.69 -13.73
N ASN A 225 -1.96 6.54 -14.32
CA ASN A 225 -2.63 6.08 -15.54
C ASN A 225 -3.89 5.24 -15.24
N ALA A 226 -3.96 4.61 -14.07
CA ALA A 226 -5.06 3.76 -13.63
C ALA A 226 -5.84 4.40 -12.47
N ILE A 227 -5.83 5.73 -12.32
CA ILE A 227 -6.40 6.42 -11.14
C ILE A 227 -7.88 6.09 -10.89
N GLN A 228 -8.64 5.79 -11.95
CA GLN A 228 -10.04 5.35 -11.86
C GLN A 228 -10.25 4.03 -11.12
N TYR A 229 -9.20 3.22 -10.98
CA TYR A 229 -9.19 1.97 -10.23
C TYR A 229 -8.69 2.15 -8.79
N PHE A 230 -8.60 3.38 -8.30
CA PHE A 230 -8.19 3.67 -6.93
C PHE A 230 -9.28 4.41 -6.16
N ASP A 231 -9.53 3.97 -4.94
CA ASP A 231 -10.26 4.75 -3.94
C ASP A 231 -9.28 5.52 -3.04
N SER A 232 -9.56 6.81 -2.82
CA SER A 232 -8.77 7.65 -1.93
C SER A 232 -9.32 7.60 -0.52
N ILE A 233 -8.52 7.06 0.40
CA ILE A 233 -8.84 6.96 1.83
C ILE A 233 -8.69 8.32 2.52
N THR A 234 -7.80 9.18 2.01
CA THR A 234 -7.64 10.55 2.51
C THR A 234 -8.62 11.55 1.90
N GLY A 235 -9.52 11.12 1.01
CA GLY A 235 -10.48 12.01 0.34
C GLY A 235 -9.86 12.94 -0.70
N GLY A 236 -8.66 12.63 -1.19
CA GLY A 236 -7.88 13.45 -2.11
C GLY A 236 -6.42 13.58 -1.69
N TRP A 237 -5.70 14.46 -2.40
CA TRP A 237 -4.34 14.85 -2.05
C TRP A 237 -4.36 15.75 -0.82
N ILE A 238 -3.52 15.43 0.17
CA ILE A 238 -3.28 16.27 1.34
C ILE A 238 -1.90 16.88 1.26
N ASP A 239 -1.78 18.15 1.64
CA ASP A 239 -0.49 18.79 1.82
C ASP A 239 0.21 18.22 3.06
N TYR A 240 1.52 18.03 2.96
CA TYR A 240 2.36 17.68 4.11
C TYR A 240 3.50 18.68 4.26
N SER A 241 3.99 18.83 5.49
CA SER A 241 5.13 19.70 5.78
C SER A 241 6.19 18.96 6.59
N HIS A 242 7.44 19.41 6.48
CA HIS A 242 8.53 18.82 7.24
C HIS A 242 8.51 19.30 8.69
N ASN A 243 8.38 18.35 9.62
CA ASN A 243 8.49 18.59 11.06
C ASN A 243 9.95 18.54 11.51
N MET A 244 10.65 19.67 11.43
CA MET A 244 12.07 19.74 11.82
C MET A 244 12.32 19.48 13.31
N ILE A 245 11.31 19.67 14.17
CA ILE A 245 11.40 19.31 15.59
C ILE A 245 11.49 17.80 15.76
N LEU A 246 10.72 17.03 14.98
CA LEU A 246 10.80 15.57 14.99
C LEU A 246 12.18 15.07 14.55
N VAL A 247 12.79 15.68 13.52
CA VAL A 247 14.18 15.36 13.11
C VAL A 247 15.16 15.59 14.25
N ARG A 248 15.04 16.72 14.96
CA ARG A 248 15.88 17.01 16.13
C ARG A 248 15.62 16.02 17.27
N LEU A 249 14.37 15.67 17.54
CA LEU A 249 14.00 14.68 18.55
C LEU A 249 14.67 13.33 18.27
N PHE A 250 14.63 12.85 17.03
CA PHE A 250 15.34 11.64 16.62
C PHE A 250 16.86 11.76 16.84
N SER A 251 17.46 12.88 16.41
CA SER A 251 18.92 13.08 16.57
C SER A 251 19.35 13.01 18.04
N HIS A 252 18.58 13.61 18.95
CA HIS A 252 18.86 13.56 20.39
C HIS A 252 18.53 12.21 20.99
N ALA A 253 17.44 11.56 20.56
CA ALA A 253 17.08 10.22 21.02
C ALA A 253 18.20 9.22 20.72
N LEU A 254 18.87 9.29 19.57
CA LEU A 254 19.94 8.36 19.22
C LEU A 254 21.17 8.41 20.15
N VAL A 255 21.36 9.48 20.92
CA VAL A 255 22.48 9.64 21.87
C VAL A 255 22.03 9.75 23.33
N ALA A 256 20.73 9.60 23.60
CA ALA A 256 20.16 9.68 24.94
C ALA A 256 20.12 8.31 25.64
N SER A 257 20.10 8.33 26.97
CA SER A 257 19.89 7.13 27.79
C SER A 257 18.44 6.63 27.71
N LYS A 258 18.22 5.34 27.97
CA LYS A 258 16.88 4.73 28.11
C LYS A 258 15.97 5.55 29.04
N ARG A 259 16.48 6.01 30.19
CA ARG A 259 15.73 6.85 31.13
C ARG A 259 15.25 8.16 30.50
N GLY A 260 16.04 8.73 29.60
CA GLY A 260 15.67 9.92 28.84
C GLY A 260 14.55 9.62 27.84
N HIS A 261 14.63 8.48 27.15
CA HIS A 261 13.58 8.02 26.24
C HIS A 261 12.25 7.76 26.97
N ASP A 262 12.28 7.07 28.11
CA ASP A 262 11.06 6.78 28.88
C ASP A 262 10.33 8.07 29.29
N ARG A 263 11.08 9.10 29.69
CA ARG A 263 10.51 10.42 30.02
C ARG A 263 9.95 11.14 28.80
N ALA A 264 10.69 11.16 27.69
CA ALA A 264 10.24 11.78 26.46
C ALA A 264 8.98 11.09 25.91
N LEU A 265 8.92 9.75 26.01
CA LEU A 265 7.76 8.96 25.60
C LEU A 265 6.52 9.34 26.41
N GLN A 266 6.64 9.57 27.71
CA GLN A 266 5.49 9.99 28.52
C GLN A 266 4.94 11.34 28.05
N VAL A 267 5.81 12.32 27.80
CA VAL A 267 5.39 13.65 27.30
C VAL A 267 4.66 13.53 25.95
N VAL A 268 5.15 12.68 25.04
CA VAL A 268 4.49 12.46 23.74
C VAL A 268 3.14 11.75 23.91
N LYS A 269 3.02 10.82 24.86
CA LYS A 269 1.74 10.16 25.15
C LYS A 269 0.70 11.12 25.72
N ASP A 270 1.13 12.02 26.60
CA ASP A 270 0.25 13.02 27.20
C ASP A 270 -0.26 13.97 26.10
N ASP A 271 0.61 14.43 25.19
CA ASP A 271 0.25 15.23 24.01
C ASP A 271 -0.77 14.53 23.09
N ILE A 272 -0.57 13.23 22.79
CA ILE A 272 -1.53 12.44 22.00
C ILE A 272 -2.89 12.37 22.69
N ALA A 273 -2.92 12.17 24.01
CA ALA A 273 -4.17 12.12 24.77
C ALA A 273 -4.93 13.46 24.71
N GLU A 274 -4.21 14.58 24.83
CA GLU A 274 -4.79 15.93 24.67
C GLU A 274 -5.36 16.13 23.25
N MET A 275 -4.67 15.65 22.21
CA MET A 275 -5.17 15.70 20.83
C MET A 275 -6.46 14.88 20.65
N ILE A 276 -6.54 13.68 21.23
CA ILE A 276 -7.72 12.82 21.19
C ILE A 276 -8.92 13.50 21.87
N GLU A 277 -8.70 14.08 23.06
CA GLU A 277 -9.74 14.81 23.79
C GLU A 277 -10.24 16.04 23.00
N GLY A 278 -9.32 16.77 22.38
CA GLY A 278 -9.64 17.92 21.53
C GLY A 278 -10.51 17.57 20.32
N GLU A 279 -10.28 16.39 19.72
CA GLU A 279 -11.07 15.87 18.59
C GLU A 279 -12.37 15.15 19.05
N ARG A 280 -12.55 14.92 20.36
CA ARG A 280 -13.69 14.21 20.97
C ARG A 280 -13.90 12.80 20.42
N LEU A 281 -12.80 12.07 20.21
CA LEU A 281 -12.77 10.69 19.74
C LEU A 281 -13.12 9.67 20.82
#